data_AF-A0A062V3S6-F1
#
_entry.id   AF-A0A062V3S6-F1
#
_cell.length_a   1.000
_cell.length_b   1.000
_cell.length_c   1.000
_cell.angle_alpha   90.00
_cell.angle_beta   90.00
_cell.angle_gamma   90.00
#
_symmetry.space_group_name_H-M   'P 1'
#
loop_
_entity.id
_entity.type
_entity.pdbx_description
1 polymer ?
#
loop_
_entity_poly.entity_id
_entity_poly.type
_entity_poly.pdbx_seq_one_letter_code
_entity_poly.pdbx_strand_id
1 'polypeptide(L)' 'MIQIYGAMREGIGKFINRKSKVAGKEYDSFFIYVPAEVARDSQCPFKHGDKLKIIINGDTFIIEKVDSPQDLA' A
#
# COMPACT_ATOMS: atom_id res chain seq x y z
N MET A 1 26.70 -16.80 -8.98
CA MET A 1 25.40 -16.10 -8.86
C MET A 1 24.65 -16.75 -7.72
N ILE A 2 24.70 -16.18 -6.52
CA ILE A 2 24.04 -16.74 -5.33
C ILE A 2 22.66 -16.08 -5.26
N GLN A 3 21.60 -16.86 -5.52
CA GLN A 3 20.22 -16.42 -5.32
C GLN A 3 19.84 -16.69 -3.87
N ILE A 4 19.99 -15.65 -3.04
CA ILE A 4 19.42 -15.59 -1.70
C ILE A 4 17.95 -15.21 -1.82
N TYR A 5 17.11 -16.16 -2.19
CA TYR A 5 15.66 -15.99 -2.05
C TYR A 5 15.30 -16.25 -0.58
N GLY A 6 15.04 -15.18 0.17
CA GLY A 6 14.03 -15.27 1.22
C GLY A 6 12.73 -15.78 0.60
N ALA A 7 11.96 -16.58 1.32
CA ALA A 7 10.73 -17.16 0.79
C ALA A 7 9.79 -16.05 0.30
N MET A 8 9.55 -15.97 -1.01
CA MET A 8 8.61 -15.01 -1.58
C MET A 8 7.20 -15.32 -1.06
N ARG A 9 6.57 -14.35 -0.40
CA ARG A 9 5.16 -14.38 -0.03
C ARG A 9 4.37 -13.55 -1.02
N GLU A 10 3.39 -14.17 -1.66
CA GLU A 10 2.49 -13.51 -2.59
C GLU A 10 1.04 -13.83 -2.22
N GLY A 11 0.12 -12.96 -2.65
CA GLY A 11 -1.30 -13.15 -2.49
C GLY A 11 -2.08 -12.10 -3.28
N ILE A 12 -3.31 -12.43 -3.68
CA ILE A 12 -4.14 -11.54 -4.47
C ILE A 12 -4.96 -10.65 -3.53
N GLY A 13 -4.63 -9.36 -3.56
CA GLY A 13 -5.37 -8.32 -2.85
C GLY A 13 -6.56 -7.78 -3.63
N LYS A 14 -7.10 -6.64 -3.16
CA LYS A 14 -8.15 -5.91 -3.88
C LYS A 14 -7.97 -4.41 -3.73
N PHE A 15 -8.11 -3.68 -4.84
CA PHE A 15 -8.26 -2.22 -4.83
C PHE A 15 -9.74 -1.88 -4.78
N ILE A 16 -10.17 -1.14 -3.76
CA ILE A 16 -11.57 -0.75 -3.57
C ILE A 16 -11.69 0.75 -3.37
N ASN A 17 -12.84 1.28 -3.76
CA ASN A 17 -13.29 2.61 -3.37
C ASN A 17 -14.49 2.47 -2.44
N ARG A 18 -14.36 2.96 -1.20
CA ARG A 18 -15.48 3.09 -0.28
C ARG A 18 -15.96 4.53 -0.27
N LYS A 19 -17.14 4.75 -0.82
CA LYS A 19 -17.80 6.05 -0.79
C LYS A 19 -18.40 6.32 0.59
N SER A 20 -18.20 7.54 1.08
CA SER A 20 -18.82 8.03 2.32
C SER A 20 -19.63 9.29 2.04
N LYS A 21 -20.80 9.42 2.66
CA LYS A 21 -21.64 10.63 2.57
C LYS A 21 -21.52 11.44 3.85
N VAL A 22 -21.10 12.69 3.73
CA VAL A 22 -20.99 13.63 4.86
C VAL A 22 -21.58 14.97 4.43
N ALA A 23 -22.56 15.47 5.19
CA ALA A 23 -23.22 16.76 4.93
C ALA A 23 -23.69 16.94 3.47
N GLY A 24 -24.26 15.89 2.87
CA GLY A 24 -24.76 15.91 1.49
C GLY A 24 -23.70 15.79 0.40
N LYS A 25 -22.41 15.69 0.74
CA LYS A 25 -21.31 15.47 -0.20
C LYS A 25 -20.83 14.01 -0.15
N GLU A 26 -20.55 13.45 -1.33
CA GLU A 26 -19.89 12.14 -1.46
C GLU A 26 -18.38 12.33 -1.48
N TYR A 27 -17.68 11.50 -0.72
CA TYR A 27 -16.22 11.45 -0.66
C TYR A 27 -15.76 10.04 -1.01
N ASP A 28 -14.80 9.92 -1.91
CA ASP A 28 -14.14 8.66 -2.22
C ASP A 28 -13.06 8.39 -1.17
N SER A 29 -12.88 7.11 -0.84
CA SER A 29 -11.80 6.64 0.02
C SER A 29 -11.29 5.33 -0.53
N PHE A 30 -10.10 5.38 -1.13
CA PHE A 30 -9.50 4.23 -1.79
C PHE A 30 -8.70 3.40 -0.80
N PHE A 31 -8.82 2.07 -0.89
CA PHE A 31 -8.10 1.12 -0.05
C PHE A 31 -7.50 0.01 -0.90
N ILE A 32 -6.31 -0.45 -0.52
CA ILE A 32 -5.69 -1.67 -1.05
C ILE A 32 -5.71 -2.69 0.08
N TYR A 33 -6.41 -3.81 -0.12
CA TYR A 33 -6.35 -4.94 0.78
C TYR A 33 -5.11 -5.77 0.49
N VAL A 34 -4.19 -5.78 1.44
CA VAL A 34 -3.02 -6.66 1.44
C VAL A 34 -3.40 -7.95 2.18
N PRO A 35 -3.22 -9.14 1.57
CA PRO A 35 -3.50 -10.41 2.25
C PRO A 35 -2.71 -10.55 3.56
N ALA A 36 -3.33 -11.16 4.56
CA ALA A 36 -2.77 -11.20 5.92
C ALA A 36 -1.45 -11.99 5.98
N GLU A 37 -1.32 -13.03 5.17
CA GLU A 37 -0.13 -13.86 5.02
C GLU A 37 1.06 -13.09 4.42
N VAL A 38 0.82 -12.06 3.61
CA VAL A 38 1.85 -11.15 3.09
C VAL A 38 2.17 -10.07 4.11
N ALA A 39 1.14 -9.44 4.69
CA ALA A 39 1.31 -8.32 5.63
C ALA A 39 1.95 -8.72 6.96
N ARG A 40 1.77 -9.98 7.41
CA ARG A 40 2.34 -10.49 8.68
C ARG A 40 3.75 -11.05 8.52
N ASP A 41 4.28 -11.12 7.31
CA ASP A 41 5.66 -11.55 7.10
C ASP A 41 6.62 -10.57 7.78
N SER A 42 7.63 -11.09 8.48
CA SER A 42 8.59 -10.26 9.20
C SER A 42 9.46 -9.39 8.29
N GLN A 43 9.55 -9.73 7.00
CA GLN A 43 10.24 -8.97 5.98
C GLN A 43 9.35 -7.94 5.28
N CYS A 44 8.04 -7.88 5.61
CA CYS A 44 7.14 -6.86 5.05
C CYS A 44 7.67 -5.45 5.39
N PRO A 45 7.86 -4.56 4.39
CA PRO A 45 8.45 -3.24 4.62
C PRO A 45 7.49 -2.28 5.36
N PHE A 46 6.19 -2.56 5.31
CA PHE A 46 5.15 -1.70 5.86
C PHE A 46 4.64 -2.20 7.21
N LYS A 47 4.35 -1.27 8.10
CA LYS A 47 3.68 -1.51 9.38
C LYS A 47 2.40 -0.67 9.46
N HIS A 48 1.50 -1.10 10.34
CA HIS A 48 0.29 -0.35 10.62
C HIS A 48 0.65 1.08 11.10
N GLY A 49 0.07 2.09 10.46
CA GLY A 49 0.30 3.50 10.78
C GLY A 49 1.44 4.17 9.98
N ASP A 50 2.20 3.40 9.19
CA ASP A 50 3.21 3.98 8.29
C ASP A 50 2.54 4.97 7.31
N LYS A 51 3.19 6.12 7.09
CA LYS A 51 2.83 7.03 6.01
C LYS A 51 3.46 6.53 4.72
N LEU A 52 2.66 6.50 3.66
CA LEU A 52 3.08 5.96 2.37
C LEU A 52 2.88 7.02 1.29
N LYS A 53 3.84 7.08 0.35
CA LYS A 53 3.73 7.86 -0.88
C LYS A 53 3.15 6.95 -1.95
N ILE A 54 2.18 7.47 -2.68
CA ILE A 54 1.46 6.76 -3.73
C ILE A 54 1.77 7.45 -5.06
N ILE A 55 2.32 6.70 -6.01
CA ILE A 55 2.78 7.24 -7.30
C ILE A 55 2.15 6.42 -8.42
N ILE A 56 1.72 7.11 -9.48
CA ILE A 56 1.41 6.49 -10.76
C ILE A 56 2.55 6.82 -11.71
N ASN A 57 3.23 5.79 -12.21
CA ASN A 57 4.25 5.93 -13.24
C ASN A 57 3.82 5.12 -14.46
N GLY A 58 3.24 5.79 -15.46
CA GLY A 58 2.62 5.14 -16.60
C GLY A 58 1.41 4.31 -16.18
N ASP A 59 1.51 2.99 -16.37
CA ASP A 59 0.50 2.00 -15.99
C ASP A 59 0.79 1.33 -14.62
N THR A 60 1.88 1.73 -13.96
CA THR A 60 2.34 1.11 -12.72
C THR A 60 1.93 1.95 -11.50
N PHE A 61 1.34 1.27 -10.50
CA PHE A 61 1.00 1.87 -9.21
C PHE A 61 2.07 1.51 -8.18
N ILE A 62 2.77 2.51 -7.66
CA ILE A 62 3.93 2.34 -6.77
C ILE A 62 3.57 2.86 -5.38
N ILE A 63 3.98 2.11 -4.36
CA ILE A 63 3.77 2.44 -2.94
C ILE A 63 5.12 2.43 -2.24
N GLU A 64 5.49 3.56 -1.64
CA GLU A 64 6.79 3.75 -0.98
C GLU A 64 6.60 4.23 0.46
N LYS A 65 7.53 3.90 1.36
CA LYS A 65 7.54 4.49 2.71
C LYS A 65 7.91 5.96 2.63
N VAL A 66 7.28 6.75 3.49
CA VAL A 66 7.67 8.14 3.74
C VAL A 66 8.30 8.20 5.12
N ASP A 67 9.61 8.41 5.16
CA ASP A 67 10.35 8.55 6.42
C ASP A 67 10.25 9.98 6.97
N SER A 68 10.01 10.99 6.12
CA SER A 68 9.80 12.39 6.55
C SER A 68 8.72 13.12 5.73
N PRO A 69 7.88 13.98 6.35
CA PRO A 69 6.82 14.72 5.63
C PRO A 69 7.29 15.60 4.45
N GLN A 70 8.58 15.92 4.39
CA GLN A 70 9.20 16.71 3.33
C GLN A 70 9.27 15.98 1.97
N ASP A 71 9.03 14.66 1.91
CA ASP A 71 9.08 13.86 0.68
C ASP A 71 7.77 13.89 -0.15
N LEU A 72 6.76 14.61 0.35
CA LEU A 72 5.47 14.82 -0.32
C LEU A 72 5.46 16.03 -1.28
N ALA A 73 6.63 16.59 -1.58
CA ALA A 73 6.82 17.72 -2.49
C ALA A 73 6.42 17.40 -3.93
#